data_AF-A0A1X7T395-F1
#
_entry.id   AF-A0A1X7T395-F1
#
_cell.length_a   1.000
_cell.length_b   1.000
_cell.length_c   1.000
_cell.angle_alpha   90.00
_cell.angle_beta   90.00
_cell.angle_gamma   90.00
#
_symmetry.space_group_name_H-M   'P 1'
#
loop_
_entity.id
_entity.type
_entity.pdbx_description
1 polymer ?
#
loop_
_entity_poly.entity_id
_entity_poly.type
_entity_poly.pdbx_seq_one_letter_code
_entity_poly.pdbx_strand_id
1 'polypeptide(L)'
;MQREMKHICSQSHDSILRDTKEDVTVKQFSWETVWDELHRNIPTLISVLVDLADGDVPLTCFIASMLLKKRLPKMCLVQRATSILLYGNGANTKIYNCLQPLMICLSHGGTMNLLDHLGKDYDVDVLSWSNSLLSQLEDPVDSTLVFNFEAEQEINHGYEEDAFDLVDLNADCGDDGTSSDTDKNVEETIHEQADEQELDDLGSSRTDQGNVTSLDTSTTDISTNDSDNSHVLPWKGFKLVGDNVDKNIHPSFDRIYLHTLSLHYYHCFAVLNRIDLTGRLMSLQISGLPTLRRAGAEIWQQYCAIFSIIIHS
;
A
#
# COMPACT_ATOMS: atom_id res chain seq x y z
N MET A 1 -11.96 -11.57 30.14
CA MET A 1 -12.44 -11.31 28.76
C MET A 1 -13.38 -10.10 28.63
N GLN A 2 -14.68 -10.18 28.97
CA GLN A 2 -15.62 -9.07 28.67
C GLN A 2 -15.26 -7.71 29.31
N ARG A 3 -14.74 -7.72 30.55
CA ARG A 3 -14.30 -6.53 31.28
C ARG A 3 -13.08 -5.88 30.62
N GLU A 4 -12.11 -6.67 30.20
CA GLU A 4 -10.90 -6.20 29.51
C GLU A 4 -11.25 -5.60 28.15
N MET A 5 -12.08 -6.30 27.37
CA MET A 5 -12.58 -5.77 26.09
C MET A 5 -13.35 -4.46 26.28
N LYS A 6 -14.15 -4.32 27.35
CA LYS A 6 -14.83 -3.05 27.66
C LYS A 6 -13.84 -1.94 28.03
N HIS A 7 -12.74 -2.29 28.69
CA HIS A 7 -11.70 -1.33 29.06
C HIS A 7 -10.98 -0.75 27.84
N ILE A 8 -10.46 -1.59 26.94
CA ILE A 8 -9.78 -1.13 25.71
C ILE A 8 -10.73 -0.38 24.76
N CYS A 9 -12.02 -0.77 24.73
CA CYS A 9 -13.06 -0.07 23.97
C CYS A 9 -13.61 1.19 24.67
N SER A 10 -13.16 1.56 25.87
CA SER A 10 -13.68 2.72 26.60
C SER A 10 -13.14 4.04 26.03
N GLN A 11 -13.97 5.08 25.88
CA GLN A 11 -13.53 6.36 25.30
C GLN A 11 -12.33 6.98 26.03
N SER A 12 -12.17 6.71 27.32
CA SER A 12 -11.03 7.17 28.14
C SER A 12 -9.69 6.50 27.82
N HIS A 13 -9.71 5.34 27.16
CA HIS A 13 -8.50 4.61 26.81
C HIS A 13 -8.01 5.00 25.42
N ASP A 14 -6.75 5.43 25.32
CA ASP A 14 -6.09 5.81 24.06
C ASP A 14 -5.41 4.57 23.46
N SER A 15 -6.15 3.88 22.60
CA SER A 15 -5.71 2.64 21.92
C SER A 15 -5.25 2.97 20.51
N ILE A 16 -4.10 2.42 20.09
CA ILE A 16 -3.59 2.61 18.71
C ILE A 16 -4.58 2.06 17.68
N LEU A 17 -5.38 1.05 18.05
CA LEU A 17 -6.34 0.41 17.17
C LEU A 17 -7.45 1.35 16.69
N ARG A 18 -7.68 2.46 17.40
CA ARG A 18 -8.65 3.49 17.00
C ARG A 18 -8.17 4.36 15.87
N ASP A 19 -6.86 4.42 15.67
CA ASP A 19 -6.22 5.29 14.70
C ASP A 19 -6.71 6.74 14.79
N THR A 20 -6.74 7.27 16.02
CA THR A 20 -7.18 8.64 16.33
C THR A 20 -6.32 9.72 15.68
N LYS A 21 -5.09 9.37 15.30
CA LYS A 21 -4.16 10.22 14.55
C LYS A 21 -4.08 9.68 13.12
N GLU A 22 -5.19 9.88 12.40
CA GLU A 22 -5.63 9.20 11.16
C GLU A 22 -4.57 8.92 10.08
N ASP A 23 -3.40 9.57 10.13
CA ASP A 23 -2.31 9.40 9.16
C ASP A 23 -1.04 8.76 9.71
N VAL A 24 -0.72 8.98 10.98
CA VAL A 24 0.59 8.60 11.54
C VAL A 24 0.58 7.14 11.94
N THR A 25 -0.51 6.67 12.55
CA THR A 25 -0.60 5.31 13.08
C THR A 25 -0.55 4.27 11.97
N VAL A 26 -1.24 4.52 10.86
CA VAL A 26 -1.25 3.62 9.70
C VAL A 26 0.12 3.54 9.04
N LYS A 27 0.84 4.66 8.91
CA LYS A 27 2.20 4.71 8.34
C LYS A 27 3.22 3.95 9.20
N GLN A 28 2.99 3.87 10.51
CA GLN A 28 3.85 3.19 11.48
C GLN A 28 3.29 1.82 11.91
N PHE A 29 2.35 1.28 11.14
CA PHE A 29 1.71 0.01 11.46
C PHE A 29 2.76 -1.12 11.53
N SER A 30 2.74 -1.86 12.64
CA SER A 30 3.49 -3.10 12.79
C SER A 30 2.66 -4.10 13.60
N TRP A 31 2.77 -5.39 13.26
CA TRP A 31 2.10 -6.45 14.01
C TRP A 31 2.59 -6.56 15.45
N GLU A 32 3.86 -6.23 15.70
CA GLU A 32 4.46 -6.21 17.04
C GLU A 32 3.80 -5.14 17.92
N THR A 33 3.59 -3.93 17.39
CA THR A 33 2.93 -2.85 18.14
C THR A 33 1.48 -3.22 18.49
N VAL A 34 0.76 -3.85 17.54
CA VAL A 34 -0.61 -4.32 17.76
C VAL A 34 -0.64 -5.44 18.79
N TRP A 35 0.26 -6.41 18.66
CA TRP A 35 0.40 -7.52 19.60
C TRP A 35 0.68 -7.03 21.02
N ASP A 36 1.65 -6.14 21.20
CA ASP A 36 2.03 -5.60 22.50
C ASP A 36 0.85 -4.86 23.17
N GLU A 37 0.10 -4.07 22.40
CA GLU A 37 -1.09 -3.40 22.90
C GLU A 37 -2.18 -4.39 23.32
N LEU A 38 -2.48 -5.37 22.48
CA LEU A 38 -3.51 -6.36 22.74
C LEU A 38 -3.12 -7.25 23.93
N HIS A 39 -1.89 -7.73 23.98
CA HIS A 39 -1.37 -8.57 25.06
C HIS A 39 -1.38 -7.81 26.41
N ARG A 40 -1.10 -6.51 26.40
CA ARG A 40 -1.15 -5.67 27.61
C ARG A 40 -2.57 -5.41 28.11
N ASN A 41 -3.52 -5.20 27.21
CA ASN A 41 -4.85 -4.71 27.58
C ASN A 41 -5.93 -5.80 27.65
N ILE A 42 -5.80 -6.89 26.88
CA ILE A 42 -6.74 -8.00 26.80
C ILE A 42 -6.04 -9.37 26.88
N PRO A 43 -5.15 -9.62 27.87
CA PRO A 43 -4.31 -10.82 27.93
C PRO A 43 -5.11 -12.13 27.90
N THR A 44 -6.27 -12.16 28.58
CA THR A 44 -7.11 -13.38 28.61
C THR A 44 -7.71 -13.71 27.24
N LEU A 45 -8.05 -12.71 26.42
CA LEU A 45 -8.53 -12.97 25.06
C LEU A 45 -7.39 -13.45 24.17
N ILE A 46 -6.23 -12.78 24.28
CA ILE A 46 -5.07 -13.11 23.46
C ILE A 46 -4.57 -14.51 23.77
N SER A 47 -4.44 -14.93 25.03
CA SER A 47 -4.00 -16.29 25.35
C SER A 47 -4.88 -17.36 24.68
N VAL A 48 -6.21 -17.18 24.68
CA VAL A 48 -7.14 -18.11 24.04
C VAL A 48 -7.01 -18.08 22.52
N LEU A 49 -6.87 -16.90 21.92
CA LEU A 49 -6.74 -16.77 20.47
C LEU A 49 -5.40 -17.29 19.95
N VAL A 50 -4.31 -17.14 20.71
CA VAL A 50 -2.99 -17.70 20.40
C VAL A 50 -3.06 -19.21 20.34
N ASP A 51 -3.68 -19.84 21.33
CA ASP A 51 -3.86 -21.29 21.37
C ASP A 51 -4.74 -21.78 20.20
N LEU A 52 -5.74 -20.99 19.78
CA LEU A 52 -6.59 -21.31 18.63
C LEU A 52 -5.94 -21.06 17.27
N ALA A 53 -4.98 -20.14 17.20
CA ALA A 53 -4.27 -19.76 15.99
C ALA A 53 -2.91 -20.47 15.85
N ASP A 54 -2.67 -21.53 16.63
CA ASP A 54 -1.41 -22.29 16.66
C ASP A 54 -0.15 -21.41 16.83
N GLY A 55 -0.28 -20.31 17.58
CA GLY A 55 0.81 -19.36 17.81
C GLY A 55 1.02 -18.32 16.70
N ASP A 56 0.18 -18.26 15.67
CA ASP A 56 0.25 -17.23 14.62
C ASP A 56 -0.16 -15.86 15.18
N VAL A 57 0.84 -15.01 15.41
CA VAL A 57 0.68 -13.67 15.99
C VAL A 57 -0.13 -12.73 15.09
N PRO A 58 0.19 -12.54 13.78
CA PRO A 58 -0.64 -11.75 12.87
C PRO A 58 -2.10 -12.19 12.85
N LEU A 59 -2.37 -13.50 12.71
CA LEU A 59 -3.73 -14.03 12.69
C LEU A 59 -4.47 -13.75 14.01
N THR A 60 -3.79 -13.97 15.15
CA THR A 60 -4.35 -13.66 16.47
C THR A 60 -4.71 -12.18 16.61
N CYS A 61 -3.80 -11.29 16.23
CA CYS A 61 -4.01 -9.84 16.26
C CYS A 61 -5.18 -9.43 15.36
N PHE A 62 -5.28 -10.06 14.20
CA PHE A 62 -6.33 -9.81 13.23
C PHE A 62 -7.71 -10.20 13.78
N ILE A 63 -7.87 -11.44 14.27
CA ILE A 63 -9.12 -11.92 14.88
C ILE A 63 -9.50 -11.06 16.09
N ALA A 64 -8.55 -10.77 16.98
CA ALA A 64 -8.78 -9.92 18.14
C ALA A 64 -9.28 -8.53 17.75
N SER A 65 -8.68 -7.92 16.73
CA SER A 65 -9.06 -6.60 16.23
C SER A 65 -10.46 -6.61 15.62
N MET A 66 -10.84 -7.66 14.88
CA MET A 66 -12.21 -7.83 14.37
C MET A 66 -13.23 -7.91 15.50
N LEU A 67 -12.94 -8.68 16.56
CA LEU A 67 -13.81 -8.80 17.73
C LEU A 67 -13.97 -7.46 18.48
N LEU A 68 -12.88 -6.70 18.61
CA LEU A 68 -12.92 -5.36 19.21
C LEU A 68 -13.70 -4.37 18.35
N LYS A 69 -13.54 -4.43 17.03
CA LYS A 69 -14.28 -3.58 16.09
C LYS A 69 -15.78 -3.79 16.13
N LYS A 70 -16.22 -5.05 16.28
CA LYS A 70 -17.64 -5.38 16.48
C LYS A 70 -18.23 -4.70 17.73
N ARG A 71 -17.41 -4.43 18.75
CA ARG A 71 -17.82 -3.69 19.96
C ARG A 71 -17.70 -2.19 19.82
N LEU A 72 -16.64 -1.71 19.18
CA LEU A 72 -16.40 -0.29 18.95
C LEU A 72 -15.98 -0.09 17.49
N PRO A 73 -16.88 0.40 16.61
CA PRO A 73 -16.63 0.55 15.17
C PRO A 73 -15.38 1.38 14.82
N LYS A 74 -15.00 2.29 15.73
CA LYS A 74 -13.80 3.13 15.64
C LYS A 74 -12.48 2.35 15.70
N MET A 75 -12.45 1.09 16.11
CA MET A 75 -11.24 0.25 16.05
C MET A 75 -10.97 -0.20 14.60
N CYS A 76 -10.40 0.69 13.78
CA CYS A 76 -10.26 0.48 12.34
C CYS A 76 -8.81 0.34 11.86
N LEU A 77 -7.78 0.45 12.72
CA LEU A 77 -6.38 0.41 12.30
C LEU A 77 -6.04 -0.81 11.42
N VAL A 78 -6.34 -2.02 11.91
CA VAL A 78 -6.05 -3.27 11.18
C VAL A 78 -6.85 -3.36 9.87
N GLN A 79 -8.10 -2.87 9.88
CA GLN A 79 -8.94 -2.82 8.68
C GLN A 79 -8.35 -1.86 7.63
N ARG A 80 -7.89 -0.67 8.04
CA ARG A 80 -7.22 0.33 7.17
C ARG A 80 -5.91 -0.23 6.61
N ALA A 81 -5.08 -0.84 7.45
CA ALA A 81 -3.82 -1.47 7.05
C ALA A 81 -4.06 -2.60 6.02
N THR A 82 -5.05 -3.46 6.27
CA THR A 82 -5.42 -4.54 5.35
C THR A 82 -5.95 -4.00 4.02
N SER A 83 -6.76 -2.94 4.05
CA SER A 83 -7.21 -2.22 2.84
C SER A 83 -6.05 -1.73 1.98
N ILE A 84 -5.07 -1.05 2.58
CA ILE A 84 -3.89 -0.54 1.85
C ILE A 84 -3.09 -1.71 1.24
N LEU A 85 -2.94 -2.80 1.99
CA LEU A 85 -2.27 -3.99 1.49
C LEU A 85 -3.01 -4.59 0.28
N LEU A 86 -4.34 -4.75 0.35
CA LEU A 86 -5.15 -5.24 -0.76
C LEU A 86 -5.01 -4.35 -1.99
N TYR A 87 -5.04 -3.03 -1.81
CA TYR A 87 -4.88 -2.08 -2.89
C TYR A 87 -3.51 -2.19 -3.55
N GLY A 88 -2.44 -2.22 -2.75
CA GLY A 88 -1.07 -2.38 -3.25
C GLY A 88 -0.82 -3.69 -4.01
N ASN A 89 -1.64 -4.71 -3.76
CA ASN A 89 -1.61 -5.99 -4.48
C ASN A 89 -2.54 -6.05 -5.70
N GLY A 90 -3.20 -4.94 -6.06
CA GLY A 90 -4.08 -4.89 -7.23
C GLY A 90 -5.41 -5.62 -7.04
N ALA A 91 -5.90 -5.74 -5.79
CA ALA A 91 -7.21 -6.32 -5.54
C ALA A 91 -8.32 -5.51 -6.23
N ASN A 92 -9.22 -6.20 -6.94
CA ASN A 92 -10.34 -5.56 -7.62
C ASN A 92 -11.50 -5.22 -6.67
N THR A 93 -12.44 -4.38 -7.13
CA THR A 93 -13.63 -3.96 -6.37
C THR A 93 -14.48 -5.14 -5.87
N LYS A 94 -14.53 -6.27 -6.59
CA LYS A 94 -15.30 -7.44 -6.18
C LYS A 94 -14.76 -8.06 -4.88
N ILE A 95 -13.43 -8.10 -4.71
CA ILE A 95 -12.79 -8.58 -3.48
C ILE A 95 -13.18 -7.69 -2.29
N TYR A 96 -13.14 -6.37 -2.47
CA TYR A 96 -13.58 -5.43 -1.43
C TYR A 96 -15.04 -5.62 -1.06
N ASN A 97 -15.93 -5.77 -2.05
CA ASN A 97 -17.36 -5.99 -1.79
C ASN A 97 -17.63 -7.30 -1.04
N CYS A 98 -16.80 -8.32 -1.23
CA CYS A 98 -16.88 -9.59 -0.51
C CYS A 98 -16.36 -9.48 0.93
N LEU A 99 -15.25 -8.76 1.14
CA LEU A 99 -14.57 -8.66 2.45
C LEU A 99 -15.13 -7.57 3.36
N GLN A 100 -15.74 -6.53 2.81
CA GLN A 100 -16.27 -5.40 3.58
C GLN A 100 -17.37 -5.80 4.57
N PRO A 101 -18.37 -6.64 4.21
CA PRO A 101 -19.38 -7.11 5.16
C PRO A 101 -18.80 -7.88 6.34
N LEU A 102 -17.65 -8.51 6.14
CA LEU A 102 -16.90 -9.23 7.18
C LEU A 102 -16.06 -8.29 8.06
N MET A 103 -16.08 -6.98 7.80
CA MET A 103 -15.28 -5.95 8.50
C MET A 103 -13.76 -6.14 8.37
N ILE A 104 -13.31 -6.87 7.35
CA ILE A 104 -11.90 -7.18 7.09
C ILE A 104 -11.16 -6.00 6.48
N CYS A 105 -11.79 -5.31 5.52
CA CYS A 105 -11.26 -4.14 4.84
C CYS A 105 -12.31 -3.03 4.75
N LEU A 106 -11.89 -1.82 4.41
CA LEU A 106 -12.78 -0.73 4.00
C LEU A 106 -13.43 -1.06 2.64
N SER A 107 -14.34 -0.21 2.16
CA SER A 107 -14.75 -0.25 0.76
C SER A 107 -13.58 0.12 -0.16
N HIS A 108 -13.67 -0.22 -1.44
CA HIS A 108 -12.66 0.18 -2.43
C HIS A 108 -12.51 1.72 -2.48
N GLY A 109 -13.63 2.45 -2.58
CA GLY A 109 -13.62 3.92 -2.53
C GLY A 109 -13.08 4.49 -1.22
N GLY A 110 -13.44 3.88 -0.07
CA GLY A 110 -12.88 4.29 1.23
C GLY A 110 -11.37 4.05 1.31
N THR A 111 -10.86 3.02 0.63
CA THR A 111 -9.42 2.74 0.54
C THR A 111 -8.71 3.77 -0.34
N MET A 112 -9.32 4.21 -1.44
CA MET A 112 -8.78 5.31 -2.27
C MET A 112 -8.71 6.62 -1.50
N ASN A 113 -9.81 7.03 -0.86
CA ASN A 113 -9.83 8.25 -0.05
C ASN A 113 -8.78 8.21 1.08
N LEU A 114 -8.59 7.03 1.67
CA LEU A 114 -7.53 6.80 2.66
C LEU A 114 -6.14 7.01 2.05
N LEU A 115 -5.88 6.48 0.86
CA LEU A 115 -4.59 6.64 0.17
C LEU A 115 -4.34 8.07 -0.26
N ASP A 116 -5.35 8.77 -0.76
CA ASP A 116 -5.28 10.18 -1.10
C ASP A 116 -4.95 11.03 0.13
N HIS A 117 -5.56 10.71 1.27
CA HIS A 117 -5.27 11.37 2.54
C HIS A 117 -3.84 11.07 3.03
N LEU A 118 -3.41 9.81 2.98
CA LEU A 118 -2.06 9.40 3.37
C LEU A 118 -0.97 10.00 2.47
N GLY A 119 -1.30 10.20 1.19
CA GLY A 119 -0.47 10.86 0.18
C GLY A 119 -0.49 12.38 0.26
N LYS A 120 -1.39 12.96 1.06
CA LYS A 120 -1.42 14.40 1.29
C LYS A 120 -0.08 14.83 1.91
N ASP A 121 0.47 15.91 1.36
CA ASP A 121 1.75 16.49 1.77
C ASP A 121 2.95 15.55 1.63
N TYR A 122 2.82 14.43 0.91
CA TYR A 122 3.91 13.46 0.72
C TYR A 122 5.15 14.07 0.05
N ASP A 123 4.94 15.06 -0.80
CA ASP A 123 6.01 15.77 -1.52
C ASP A 123 6.30 17.16 -0.93
N VAL A 124 5.76 17.52 0.24
CA VAL A 124 5.97 18.87 0.81
C VAL A 124 7.45 19.15 1.09
N ASP A 125 8.17 18.16 1.60
CA ASP A 125 9.61 18.28 1.87
C ASP A 125 10.42 18.35 0.58
N VAL A 126 10.00 17.63 -0.47
CA VAL A 126 10.66 17.64 -1.78
C VAL A 126 10.41 18.96 -2.49
N LEU A 127 9.18 19.48 -2.45
CA LEU A 127 8.80 20.77 -3.01
C LEU A 127 9.50 21.91 -2.27
N SER A 128 9.57 21.86 -0.94
CA SER A 128 10.28 22.88 -0.15
C SER A 128 11.78 22.86 -0.43
N TRP A 129 12.40 21.68 -0.55
CA TRP A 129 13.78 21.53 -0.98
C TRP A 129 14.03 22.06 -2.40
N SER A 130 13.16 21.70 -3.36
CA SER A 130 13.22 22.17 -4.75
C SER A 130 13.14 23.70 -4.81
N ASN A 131 12.15 24.29 -4.14
CA ASN A 131 11.98 25.74 -4.06
C ASN A 131 13.18 26.42 -3.40
N SER A 132 13.79 25.78 -2.39
CA SER A 132 15.01 26.28 -1.76
C SER A 132 16.25 26.22 -2.67
N LEU A 133 16.30 25.30 -3.64
CA LEU A 133 17.35 25.27 -4.66
C LEU A 133 17.10 26.32 -5.74
N LEU A 134 15.85 26.46 -6.18
CA LEU A 134 15.47 27.47 -7.18
C LEU A 134 15.77 28.89 -6.67
N SER A 135 15.48 29.17 -5.40
CA SER A 135 15.80 30.48 -4.81
C SER A 135 17.30 30.77 -4.67
N GLN A 136 18.15 29.73 -4.64
CA GLN A 136 19.61 29.88 -4.69
C GLN A 136 20.14 30.08 -6.12
N LEU A 137 19.39 29.62 -7.14
CA LEU A 137 19.73 29.81 -8.55
C LEU A 137 19.29 31.18 -9.09
N GLU A 138 18.39 31.89 -8.41
CA GLU A 138 17.94 33.24 -8.79
C GLU A 138 19.01 34.35 -8.59
N ASP A 139 20.29 34.00 -8.43
CA ASP A 139 21.36 34.96 -8.70
C ASP A 139 21.22 35.44 -10.16
N PRO A 140 21.29 36.75 -10.44
CA PRO A 140 20.97 37.35 -11.75
C PRO A 140 22.11 37.09 -12.75
N VAL A 141 22.33 35.84 -13.11
CA VAL A 141 23.18 35.47 -14.24
C VAL A 141 22.28 35.37 -15.45
N ASP A 142 22.17 36.49 -16.17
CA ASP A 142 21.66 36.63 -17.54
C ASP A 142 20.61 35.59 -17.96
N SER A 143 19.33 35.95 -17.79
CA SER A 143 18.13 35.20 -18.21
C SER A 143 18.00 34.97 -19.73
N THR A 144 19.08 34.75 -20.46
CA THR A 144 19.07 34.43 -21.90
C THR A 144 19.00 32.94 -22.22
N LEU A 145 19.05 32.06 -21.22
CA LEU A 145 18.76 30.62 -21.39
C LEU A 145 17.39 30.26 -20.80
N VAL A 146 16.35 30.96 -21.26
CA VAL A 146 14.96 30.51 -21.08
C VAL A 146 14.78 29.28 -21.96
N PHE A 147 14.85 28.10 -21.36
CA PHE A 147 14.32 26.88 -21.97
C PHE A 147 12.80 27.02 -22.04
N ASN A 148 12.30 27.59 -23.14
CA ASN A 148 10.87 27.60 -23.48
C ASN A 148 10.41 26.16 -23.71
N PHE A 149 10.04 25.48 -22.62
CA PHE A 149 9.22 24.28 -22.64
C PHE A 149 7.75 24.71 -22.67
N GLU A 150 7.33 25.39 -23.74
CA GLU A 150 5.91 25.50 -24.08
C GLU A 150 5.47 24.13 -24.61
N ALA A 151 5.28 23.18 -23.70
CA ALA A 151 4.52 21.99 -23.98
C ALA A 151 3.04 22.38 -23.91
N GLU A 152 2.47 22.73 -25.07
CA GLU A 152 1.03 22.74 -25.28
C GLU A 152 0.46 21.36 -24.90
N GLN A 153 -0.15 21.28 -23.73
CA GLN A 153 -0.93 20.12 -23.31
C GLN A 153 -2.38 20.58 -23.07
N GLU A 154 -3.06 20.98 -24.14
CA GLU A 154 -4.50 20.85 -24.23
C GLU A 154 -4.83 19.36 -24.38
N ILE A 155 -4.92 18.65 -23.26
CA ILE A 155 -5.65 17.37 -23.21
C ILE A 155 -6.89 17.60 -22.37
N ASN A 156 -7.93 17.95 -23.12
CA ASN A 156 -9.32 17.92 -22.73
C ASN A 156 -9.69 16.49 -22.31
N HIS A 157 -9.76 16.21 -21.01
CA HIS A 157 -10.36 14.99 -20.48
C HIS A 157 -11.52 15.36 -19.57
N GLY A 158 -12.70 15.52 -20.19
CA GLY A 158 -13.97 15.39 -19.50
C GLY A 158 -14.16 13.94 -19.07
N TYR A 159 -13.97 13.69 -17.77
CA TYR A 159 -14.60 12.57 -17.09
C TYR A 159 -15.72 13.18 -16.25
N GLU A 160 -16.96 12.82 -16.59
CA GLU A 160 -18.12 13.04 -15.73
C GLU A 160 -17.90 12.23 -14.45
N GLU A 161 -17.82 12.91 -13.31
CA GLU A 161 -17.85 12.28 -12.00
C GLU A 161 -19.27 11.74 -11.77
N ASP A 162 -19.40 10.41 -11.77
CA ASP A 162 -20.53 9.74 -11.14
C ASP A 162 -20.51 10.05 -9.64
N ALA A 163 -21.38 10.97 -9.25
CA ALA A 163 -21.69 11.31 -7.87
C ALA A 163 -22.28 10.09 -7.17
N PHE A 164 -21.42 9.27 -6.55
CA PHE A 164 -21.86 8.32 -5.55
C PHE A 164 -22.12 9.06 -4.24
N ASP A 165 -23.39 9.06 -3.84
CA ASP A 165 -23.88 9.54 -2.55
C ASP A 165 -22.95 9.12 -1.41
N LEU A 166 -22.32 10.14 -0.81
CA LEU A 166 -21.77 10.09 0.54
C LEU A 166 -22.93 9.83 1.50
N VAL A 167 -23.29 8.55 1.68
CA VAL A 167 -24.05 8.15 2.86
C VAL A 167 -23.12 8.28 4.05
N ASP A 168 -23.25 9.43 4.69
CA ASP A 168 -22.69 9.83 5.96
C ASP A 168 -22.92 8.71 7.00
N LEU A 169 -21.93 7.82 7.16
CA LEU A 169 -21.89 6.83 8.24
C LEU A 169 -21.44 7.50 9.55
N ASN A 170 -22.05 8.64 9.87
CA ASN A 170 -22.21 9.11 11.23
C ASN A 170 -23.39 8.36 11.84
N ALA A 171 -23.13 7.11 12.26
CA ALA A 171 -23.99 6.42 13.21
C ALA A 171 -23.87 7.13 14.56
N ASP A 172 -24.74 8.13 14.75
CA ASP A 172 -25.11 8.71 16.04
C ASP A 172 -25.81 7.62 16.85
N CYS A 173 -25.09 7.04 17.80
CA CYS A 173 -25.63 6.07 18.75
C CYS A 173 -26.12 6.80 20.01
N GLY A 174 -27.25 7.48 19.93
CA GLY A 174 -28.12 7.81 21.07
C GLY A 174 -29.49 7.16 20.82
N ASP A 175 -29.80 6.03 21.49
CA ASP A 175 -30.66 6.00 22.68
C ASP A 175 -32.04 6.62 22.46
N ASP A 176 -33.06 5.79 22.18
CA ASP A 176 -34.18 5.55 23.09
C ASP A 176 -35.09 4.46 22.48
N GLY A 177 -35.63 3.60 23.34
CA GLY A 177 -36.34 2.40 22.93
C GLY A 177 -37.76 2.65 22.45
N THR A 178 -38.24 1.81 21.54
CA THR A 178 -39.61 1.26 21.62
C THR A 178 -39.69 -0.02 20.81
N SER A 179 -40.29 -1.05 21.40
CA SER A 179 -40.60 -2.33 20.78
C SER A 179 -41.65 -2.20 19.68
N SER A 180 -41.52 -2.97 18.60
CA SER A 180 -42.69 -3.48 17.90
C SER A 180 -42.28 -4.65 17.01
N ASP A 181 -42.81 -5.82 17.35
CA ASP A 181 -42.82 -7.03 16.54
C ASP A 181 -43.33 -6.75 15.12
N THR A 182 -42.72 -7.39 14.12
CA THR A 182 -43.46 -7.83 12.93
C THR A 182 -42.70 -8.93 12.19
N ASP A 183 -43.18 -10.16 12.39
CA ASP A 183 -42.96 -11.31 11.52
C ASP A 183 -43.45 -11.01 10.10
N LYS A 184 -42.57 -11.13 9.08
CA LYS A 184 -42.96 -11.53 7.72
C LYS A 184 -41.87 -12.34 7.01
N ASN A 185 -42.10 -13.65 7.07
CA ASN A 185 -41.85 -14.70 6.09
C ASN A 185 -41.64 -14.21 4.63
N VAL A 186 -40.47 -14.51 4.05
CA VAL A 186 -40.24 -14.47 2.60
C VAL A 186 -39.45 -15.72 2.22
N GLU A 187 -40.13 -16.63 1.50
CA GLU A 187 -39.52 -17.77 0.81
C GLU A 187 -38.69 -17.26 -0.38
N GLU A 188 -37.40 -17.58 -0.42
CA GLU A 188 -36.52 -17.31 -1.55
C GLU A 188 -36.25 -18.62 -2.29
N THR A 189 -36.82 -18.72 -3.50
CA THR A 189 -36.60 -19.82 -4.44
C THR A 189 -35.29 -19.58 -5.18
N ILE A 190 -34.23 -20.32 -4.83
CA ILE A 190 -32.96 -20.28 -5.53
C ILE A 190 -33.03 -21.20 -6.75
N HIS A 191 -32.86 -20.64 -7.95
CA HIS A 191 -32.71 -21.38 -9.19
C HIS A 191 -31.21 -21.40 -9.57
N GLU A 192 -30.56 -22.54 -9.38
CA GLU A 192 -29.21 -22.81 -9.88
C GLU A 192 -29.23 -22.95 -11.41
N GLN A 193 -28.44 -22.12 -12.10
CA GLN A 193 -27.97 -22.40 -13.45
C GLN A 193 -26.45 -22.38 -13.44
N ALA A 194 -25.86 -23.55 -13.65
CA ALA A 194 -24.44 -23.75 -13.90
C ALA A 194 -24.20 -23.51 -15.40
N ASP A 195 -23.39 -22.51 -15.72
CA ASP A 195 -22.76 -22.37 -17.03
C ASP A 195 -21.33 -22.90 -16.93
N GLU A 196 -21.12 -24.08 -17.52
CA GLU A 196 -19.80 -24.61 -17.85
C GLU A 196 -19.32 -23.93 -19.13
N GLN A 197 -18.21 -23.17 -19.06
CA GLN A 197 -17.47 -22.77 -20.24
C GLN A 197 -16.04 -23.32 -20.19
N GLU A 198 -15.79 -24.22 -21.15
CA GLU A 198 -14.50 -24.68 -21.63
C GLU A 198 -13.54 -23.51 -21.92
N LEU A 199 -12.27 -23.69 -21.57
CA LEU A 199 -11.17 -22.96 -22.20
C LEU A 199 -10.04 -23.92 -22.53
N ASP A 200 -9.85 -24.06 -23.84
CA ASP A 200 -8.79 -24.81 -24.51
C ASP A 200 -7.39 -24.23 -24.26
N ASP A 201 -6.47 -25.18 -24.15
CA ASP A 201 -5.10 -25.26 -24.67
C ASP A 201 -4.53 -24.04 -25.43
N LEU A 202 -3.27 -23.70 -25.11
CA LEU A 202 -2.16 -23.52 -26.07
C LEU A 202 -0.95 -22.80 -25.40
N GLY A 203 0.25 -23.35 -25.60
CA GLY A 203 1.41 -22.50 -25.89
C GLY A 203 2.64 -22.62 -25.00
N SER A 204 3.40 -23.67 -25.24
CA SER A 204 4.84 -23.82 -24.96
C SER A 204 5.67 -22.59 -25.38
N SER A 205 6.64 -22.16 -24.55
CA SER A 205 7.89 -21.57 -25.05
C SER A 205 9.06 -21.64 -24.07
N ARG A 206 10.10 -22.31 -24.56
CA ARG A 206 11.55 -22.25 -24.30
C ARG A 206 12.08 -21.20 -23.32
N THR A 207 12.96 -21.65 -22.42
CA THR A 207 14.00 -20.82 -21.80
C THR A 207 15.38 -21.30 -22.25
N ASP A 208 16.10 -20.39 -22.93
CA ASP A 208 17.49 -20.52 -23.34
C ASP A 208 18.43 -20.37 -22.13
N GLN A 209 19.41 -21.26 -22.02
CA GLN A 209 20.50 -21.19 -21.05
C GLN A 209 21.61 -20.28 -21.60
N GLY A 210 21.73 -19.08 -21.03
CA GLY A 210 22.86 -18.17 -21.24
C GLY A 210 23.95 -18.42 -20.20
N ASN A 211 25.09 -18.93 -20.67
CA ASN A 211 26.30 -19.23 -19.91
C ASN A 211 27.08 -17.93 -19.62
N VAL A 212 27.32 -17.58 -18.34
CA VAL A 212 28.11 -16.38 -17.96
C VAL A 212 29.44 -16.83 -17.34
N THR A 213 30.53 -16.50 -18.04
CA THR A 213 31.91 -16.66 -17.60
C THR A 213 32.26 -15.71 -16.45
N SER A 214 32.74 -16.28 -15.33
CA SER A 214 33.23 -15.58 -14.15
C SER A 214 34.65 -15.04 -14.37
N LEU A 215 34.88 -13.77 -14.02
CA LEU A 215 36.20 -13.14 -13.97
C LEU A 215 36.58 -12.93 -12.51
N ASP A 216 37.50 -13.77 -12.00
CA ASP A 216 38.05 -13.65 -10.66
C ASP A 216 38.98 -12.44 -10.57
N THR A 217 38.71 -11.52 -9.64
CA THR A 217 39.66 -10.48 -9.21
C THR A 217 39.80 -10.57 -7.70
N SER A 218 41.00 -10.96 -7.26
CA SER A 218 41.37 -11.14 -5.87
C SER A 218 41.52 -9.80 -5.14
N THR A 219 40.75 -9.63 -4.07
CA THR A 219 40.85 -8.50 -3.13
C THR A 219 41.74 -8.86 -1.95
N THR A 220 42.71 -8.00 -1.68
CA THR A 220 43.57 -8.03 -0.49
C THR A 220 42.85 -7.45 0.72
N ASP A 221 42.67 -8.26 1.75
CA ASP A 221 42.15 -7.86 3.06
C ASP A 221 43.13 -6.93 3.78
N ILE A 222 42.68 -5.69 4.07
CA ILE A 222 43.34 -4.79 5.02
C ILE A 222 42.41 -4.64 6.21
N SER A 223 42.74 -5.34 7.29
CA SER A 223 42.09 -5.24 8.59
C SER A 223 42.70 -4.08 9.39
N THR A 224 41.94 -3.01 9.60
CA THR A 224 42.26 -1.97 10.59
C THR A 224 41.12 -1.84 11.59
N ASN A 225 41.38 -2.33 12.80
CA ASN A 225 40.61 -2.07 14.01
C ASN A 225 40.83 -0.61 14.42
N ASP A 226 39.83 0.25 14.26
CA ASP A 226 39.75 1.49 15.00
C ASP A 226 38.31 1.72 15.48
N SER A 227 38.18 1.69 16.81
CA SER A 227 36.96 1.94 17.57
C SER A 227 36.73 3.45 17.66
N ASP A 228 36.31 4.06 16.56
CA ASP A 228 35.94 5.47 16.55
C ASP A 228 34.42 5.63 16.45
N ASN A 229 33.86 6.30 17.45
CA ASN A 229 32.43 6.46 17.70
C ASN A 229 31.87 7.56 16.76
N SER A 230 32.07 7.38 15.46
CA SER A 230 31.67 8.35 14.45
C SER A 230 30.15 8.40 14.35
N HIS A 231 29.58 9.54 14.71
CA HIS A 231 28.18 9.85 14.44
C HIS A 231 27.96 9.79 12.93
N VAL A 232 27.39 8.68 12.46
CA VAL A 232 27.04 8.50 11.05
C VAL A 232 25.99 9.55 10.70
N LEU A 233 26.41 10.59 9.99
CA LEU A 233 25.50 11.61 9.50
C LEU A 233 24.52 10.96 8.52
N PRO A 234 23.20 11.26 8.61
CA PRO A 234 22.21 10.70 7.70
C PRO A 234 22.57 11.04 6.25
N TRP A 235 22.60 10.04 5.39
CA TRP A 235 22.97 10.19 3.99
C TRP A 235 22.00 11.13 3.27
N LYS A 236 22.55 12.18 2.65
CA LYS A 236 21.82 13.19 1.86
C LYS A 236 22.16 13.06 0.37
N GLY A 237 22.07 11.85 -0.17
CA GLY A 237 22.32 11.62 -1.60
C GLY A 237 21.05 11.59 -2.44
N PHE A 238 21.21 11.83 -3.73
CA PHE A 238 20.15 11.65 -4.73
C PHE A 238 20.61 10.63 -5.78
N LYS A 239 19.65 9.96 -6.40
CA LYS A 239 19.87 9.09 -7.56
C LYS A 239 19.43 9.85 -8.81
N LEU A 240 20.33 10.02 -9.78
CA LEU A 240 19.93 10.43 -11.12
C LEU A 240 19.24 9.26 -11.80
N VAL A 241 17.98 9.46 -12.18
CA VAL A 241 17.21 8.54 -12.99
C VAL A 241 17.09 9.17 -14.36
N GLY A 242 17.56 8.46 -15.36
CA GLY A 242 17.37 8.84 -16.75
C GLY A 242 16.54 7.80 -17.45
N ASP A 243 15.54 8.24 -18.21
CA ASP A 243 14.73 7.41 -19.06
C ASP A 243 14.83 7.88 -20.51
N ASN A 244 14.86 6.93 -21.43
CA ASN A 244 14.79 7.21 -22.86
C ASN A 244 13.31 7.29 -23.22
N VAL A 245 12.84 8.47 -23.58
CA VAL A 245 11.47 8.65 -24.02
C VAL A 245 11.47 8.72 -25.54
N ASP A 246 11.03 7.62 -26.13
CA ASP A 246 10.86 7.47 -27.57
C ASP A 246 9.37 7.61 -27.89
N LYS A 247 8.98 8.71 -28.54
CA LYS A 247 7.60 8.96 -28.96
C LYS A 247 7.50 8.98 -30.47
N ASN A 248 6.77 8.02 -31.02
CA ASN A 248 6.41 8.03 -32.44
C ASN A 248 5.10 8.80 -32.62
N ILE A 249 5.16 9.88 -33.38
CA ILE A 249 3.97 10.68 -33.75
C ILE A 249 3.51 10.22 -35.12
N HIS A 250 2.37 9.56 -35.14
CA HIS A 250 1.63 9.27 -36.37
C HIS A 250 0.77 10.49 -36.73
N PRO A 251 0.94 11.07 -37.93
CA PRO A 251 0.04 12.12 -38.40
C PRO A 251 -1.40 11.61 -38.43
N SER A 252 -2.37 12.44 -38.02
CA SER A 252 -3.79 12.06 -38.05
C SER A 252 -4.32 11.82 -39.47
N PHE A 253 -3.60 12.29 -40.50
CA PHE A 253 -3.92 12.08 -41.90
C PHE A 253 -2.69 11.54 -42.64
N ASP A 254 -2.76 10.29 -43.08
CA ASP A 254 -1.73 9.69 -43.91
C ASP A 254 -1.68 10.39 -45.28
N ARG A 255 -0.67 11.24 -45.46
CA ARG A 255 -0.29 11.75 -46.78
C ARG A 255 0.97 11.05 -47.22
N ILE A 256 1.08 10.80 -48.53
CA ILE A 256 2.22 10.10 -49.17
C ILE A 256 3.59 10.70 -48.80
N TYR A 257 3.61 11.99 -48.41
CA TYR A 257 4.84 12.73 -48.07
C TYR A 257 5.04 12.97 -46.57
N LEU A 258 4.13 12.51 -45.71
CA LEU A 258 4.24 12.65 -44.26
C LEU A 258 4.60 11.31 -43.65
N HIS A 259 5.86 11.17 -43.28
CA HIS A 259 6.35 9.99 -42.56
C HIS A 259 6.14 10.16 -41.06
N THR A 260 6.03 9.03 -40.35
CA THR A 260 6.05 8.98 -38.88
C THR A 260 7.26 9.76 -38.36
N LEU A 261 7.02 10.74 -37.51
CA LEU A 261 8.09 11.47 -36.83
C LEU A 261 8.43 10.70 -35.55
N SER A 262 9.70 10.37 -35.37
CA SER A 262 10.20 9.81 -34.12
C SER A 262 10.88 10.91 -33.31
N LEU A 263 10.39 11.15 -32.10
CA LEU A 263 11.00 12.05 -31.13
C LEU A 263 11.73 11.22 -30.10
N HIS A 264 13.03 11.47 -29.97
CA HIS A 264 13.90 10.84 -28.99
C HIS A 264 14.37 11.92 -28.02
N TYR A 265 13.96 11.83 -26.77
CA TYR A 265 14.47 12.71 -25.72
C TYR A 265 14.88 11.91 -24.49
N TYR A 266 15.97 12.33 -23.87
CA TYR A 266 16.46 11.75 -22.63
C TYR A 266 15.88 12.55 -21.47
N HIS A 267 14.94 11.96 -20.76
CA HIS A 267 14.36 12.59 -19.57
C HIS A 267 15.21 12.20 -18.36
N CYS A 268 15.95 13.16 -17.81
CA CYS A 268 16.79 12.95 -16.63
C CYS A 268 16.24 13.77 -15.45
N PHE A 269 16.04 13.12 -14.31
CA PHE A 269 15.59 13.75 -13.09
C PHE A 269 16.35 13.18 -11.88
N ALA A 270 16.59 14.04 -10.89
CA ALA A 270 17.17 13.63 -9.62
C ALA A 270 16.05 13.16 -8.68
N VAL A 271 16.08 11.89 -8.29
CA VAL A 271 15.19 11.35 -7.26
C VAL A 271 15.94 11.37 -5.94
N LEU A 272 15.39 12.06 -4.94
CA LEU A 272 15.87 11.92 -3.57
C LEU A 272 15.69 10.46 -3.17
N ASN A 273 16.80 9.76 -2.98
CA ASN A 273 16.78 8.32 -2.85
C ASN A 273 16.28 7.98 -1.43
N ARG A 274 15.04 7.51 -1.32
CA ARG A 274 14.39 7.17 -0.04
C ARG A 274 14.97 5.91 0.62
N ILE A 275 15.91 5.24 -0.03
CA ILE A 275 16.61 4.07 0.48
C ILE A 275 17.93 4.54 1.07
N ASP A 276 18.06 4.43 2.39
CA ASP A 276 19.32 4.66 3.09
C ASP A 276 20.41 3.68 2.57
N LEU A 277 21.36 4.20 1.79
CA LEU A 277 22.49 3.43 1.26
C LEU A 277 23.71 3.41 2.20
N THR A 278 23.64 4.09 3.36
CA THR A 278 24.77 4.25 4.28
C THR A 278 25.30 2.88 4.78
N GLY A 279 24.45 1.84 4.79
CA GLY A 279 24.85 0.47 5.11
C GLY A 279 25.09 -0.48 3.93
N ARG A 280 24.75 -0.11 2.68
CA ARG A 280 24.80 -1.02 1.51
C ARG A 280 25.97 -0.77 0.55
N LEU A 281 26.61 0.40 0.61
CA LEU A 281 27.78 0.68 -0.24
C LEU A 281 28.99 -0.21 0.09
N MET A 282 29.04 -0.80 1.28
CA MET A 282 30.08 -1.78 1.67
C MET A 282 29.78 -3.22 1.24
N SER A 283 28.58 -3.54 0.73
CA SER A 283 28.19 -4.94 0.46
C SER A 283 27.39 -5.16 -0.82
N LEU A 284 27.41 -4.21 -1.77
CA LEU A 284 26.63 -4.31 -3.01
C LEU A 284 27.30 -5.27 -4.03
N GLN A 285 27.32 -6.57 -3.68
CA GLN A 285 27.14 -7.64 -4.65
C GLN A 285 25.64 -7.71 -4.99
N ILE A 286 25.36 -7.75 -6.29
CA ILE A 286 24.05 -7.58 -6.92
C ILE A 286 23.20 -8.85 -6.71
N SER A 287 22.25 -8.87 -5.76
CA SER A 287 21.23 -9.96 -5.71
C SER A 287 19.94 -9.69 -4.91
N GLY A 288 19.68 -8.47 -4.42
CA GLY A 288 18.69 -8.26 -3.34
C GLY A 288 17.29 -7.73 -3.68
N LEU A 289 16.80 -7.81 -4.93
CA LEU A 289 15.42 -7.37 -5.28
C LEU A 289 14.25 -8.38 -5.06
N PRO A 290 14.43 -9.71 -4.88
CA PRO A 290 13.29 -10.63 -4.76
C PRO A 290 12.53 -10.62 -3.42
N THR A 291 13.07 -10.01 -2.36
CA THR A 291 12.61 -10.25 -0.98
C THR A 291 11.29 -9.57 -0.63
N LEU A 292 10.97 -8.40 -1.21
CA LEU A 292 9.71 -7.70 -0.90
C LEU A 292 8.50 -8.38 -1.54
N ARG A 293 8.65 -8.93 -2.76
CA ARG A 293 7.61 -9.75 -3.40
C ARG A 293 7.37 -11.07 -2.66
N ARG A 294 8.42 -11.65 -2.06
CA ARG A 294 8.30 -12.90 -1.31
C ARG A 294 7.55 -12.70 0.02
N ALA A 295 7.83 -11.63 0.76
CA ALA A 295 7.08 -11.30 1.97
C ALA A 295 5.60 -11.00 1.70
N GLY A 296 5.29 -10.27 0.60
CA GLY A 296 3.91 -10.05 0.17
C GLY A 296 3.19 -11.35 -0.24
N ALA A 297 3.90 -12.27 -0.90
CA ALA A 297 3.35 -13.57 -1.31
C ALA A 297 3.09 -14.52 -0.13
N GLU A 298 3.95 -14.53 0.89
CA GLU A 298 3.76 -15.35 2.10
C GLU A 298 2.57 -14.84 2.92
N ILE A 299 2.44 -13.53 3.08
CA ILE A 299 1.28 -12.91 3.73
C ILE A 299 0.01 -13.21 2.92
N TRP A 300 0.05 -13.09 1.59
CA TRP A 300 -1.08 -13.43 0.73
C TRP A 300 -1.48 -14.91 0.84
N GLN A 301 -0.53 -15.84 0.92
CA GLN A 301 -0.82 -17.26 1.14
C GLN A 301 -1.49 -17.50 2.50
N GLN A 302 -1.07 -16.81 3.56
CA GLN A 302 -1.74 -16.87 4.87
C GLN A 302 -3.16 -16.32 4.80
N TYR A 303 -3.37 -15.19 4.11
CA TYR A 303 -4.72 -14.64 3.87
C TYR A 303 -5.60 -15.59 3.05
N CYS A 304 -5.08 -16.22 2.00
CA CYS A 304 -5.81 -17.21 1.22
C CYS A 304 -6.18 -18.43 2.05
N ALA A 305 -5.30 -18.90 2.95
CA ALA A 305 -5.59 -20.00 3.85
C ALA A 305 -6.73 -19.66 4.83
N ILE A 306 -6.70 -18.46 5.42
CA ILE A 306 -7.79 -17.94 6.27
C ILE A 306 -9.09 -17.84 5.47
N PHE A 307 -9.03 -17.38 4.22
CA PHE A 307 -10.18 -17.23 3.34
C PHE A 307 -10.79 -18.61 2.96
N SER A 308 -9.95 -19.61 2.70
CA SER A 308 -10.40 -20.98 2.45
C SER A 308 -11.09 -21.59 3.68
N ILE A 309 -10.61 -21.32 4.90
CA ILE A 309 -11.25 -21.78 6.14
C ILE A 309 -12.63 -21.13 6.32
N ILE A 310 -12.74 -19.82 6.07
CA ILE A 310 -14.01 -19.08 6.20
C ILE A 310 -15.05 -19.52 5.17
N ILE A 311 -14.65 -19.84 3.93
CA ILE A 311 -15.58 -20.29 2.88
C ILE A 311 -16.11 -21.71 3.12
N HIS A 312 -15.31 -22.58 3.73
CA HIS A 312 -15.64 -24.00 3.91
C HIS A 312 -16.21 -24.33 5.30
N SER A 313 -16.49 -23.32 6.14
CA SER A 313 -17.11 -23.45 7.48
C SER A 313 -18.50 -22.84 7.48
#